data_AF-A0A1Y4QC29-F1
#
_entry.id   AF-A0A1Y4QC29-F1
#
_cell.length_a   1.000
_cell.length_b   1.000
_cell.length_c   1.000
_cell.angle_alpha   90.00
_cell.angle_beta   90.00
_cell.angle_gamma   90.00
#
_symmetry.space_group_name_H-M   'P 1'
#
loop_
_entity.id
_entity.type
_entity.pdbx_description
1 polymer ?
#
loop_
_entity_poly.entity_id
_entity_poly.type
_entity_poly.pdbx_seq_one_letter_code
_entity_poly.pdbx_strand_id
1 'polypeptide(L)'
;MNENTVMSHSKYVFLIALAIAGLVSLLLMDISYFLGIIVGYIVSLIIFQIIIKMSDLILAISSNTISLVIILFLTKLLIYGLGFFIAIKVSWINIITVFLGYFIIKITIYIDTYRQDRLDKIKNN
;
A
#
# COMPACT_ATOMS: atom_id res chain seq x y z
N MET A 1 -12.48 11.39 -4.53
CA MET A 1 -11.01 11.54 -4.42
C MET A 1 -10.41 10.85 -5.64
N ASN A 2 -9.56 11.52 -6.42
CA ASN A 2 -9.03 10.99 -7.69
C ASN A 2 -7.86 10.01 -7.43
N GLU A 3 -7.87 8.82 -8.06
CA GLU A 3 -6.84 7.79 -7.87
C GLU A 3 -5.41 8.29 -8.12
N ASN A 4 -5.24 9.17 -9.11
CA ASN A 4 -3.93 9.71 -9.49
C ASN A 4 -3.33 10.59 -8.37
N THR A 5 -4.19 11.27 -7.61
CA THR A 5 -3.78 12.07 -6.45
C THR A 5 -3.30 11.20 -5.29
N VAL A 6 -3.96 10.07 -5.02
CA VAL A 6 -3.55 9.15 -3.94
C VAL A 6 -2.24 8.46 -4.30
N MET A 7 -2.07 8.06 -5.56
CA MET A 7 -0.84 7.44 -6.04
C MET A 7 0.34 8.43 -6.08
N SER A 8 0.07 9.72 -6.24
CA SER A 8 1.08 10.79 -6.13
C SER A 8 1.44 11.10 -4.68
N HIS A 9 0.46 11.26 -3.79
CA HIS A 9 0.71 11.49 -2.35
C HIS A 9 1.37 10.30 -1.67
N SER A 10 1.08 9.08 -2.12
CA SER A 10 1.74 7.89 -1.58
C SER A 10 3.25 7.89 -1.80
N LYS A 11 3.75 8.55 -2.85
CA LYS A 11 5.20 8.71 -3.06
C LYS A 11 5.86 9.51 -1.93
N TYR A 12 5.18 10.52 -1.38
CA TYR A 12 5.69 11.30 -0.26
C TYR A 12 5.71 10.51 1.03
N VAL A 13 4.62 9.78 1.33
CA VAL A 13 4.56 8.90 2.52
C VAL A 13 5.57 7.76 2.40
N PHE A 14 5.77 7.22 1.19
CA PHE A 14 6.81 6.24 0.89
C PHE A 14 8.21 6.82 1.11
N LEU A 15 8.50 8.03 0.60
CA LEU A 15 9.80 8.68 0.81
C LEU A 15 10.11 8.91 2.29
N ILE A 16 9.12 9.30 3.09
CA ILE A 16 9.25 9.46 4.54
C ILE A 16 9.53 8.10 5.21
N ALA A 17 8.74 7.07 4.87
CA ALA A 17 8.95 5.72 5.40
C ALA A 17 10.31 5.14 4.99
N LEU A 18 10.75 5.43 3.77
CA LEU A 18 12.06 5.03 3.24
C LEU A 18 13.20 5.76 3.95
N ALA A 19 13.06 7.04 4.27
CA ALA A 19 14.04 7.79 5.05
C ALA A 19 14.17 7.24 6.47
N ILE A 20 13.05 6.91 7.13
CA ILE A 20 13.04 6.28 8.45
C ILE A 20 13.69 4.89 8.39
N ALA A 21 13.34 4.07 7.40
CA ALA A 21 13.96 2.76 7.22
C ALA A 21 15.44 2.84 6.84
N GLY A 22 15.86 3.88 6.11
CA GLY A 22 17.27 4.17 5.84
C GLY A 22 18.04 4.48 7.13
N LEU A 23 17.48 5.32 8.00
CA LEU A 23 18.06 5.62 9.32
C LEU A 23 18.17 4.36 10.21
N VAL A 24 17.10 3.55 10.25
CA VAL A 24 17.08 2.29 11.02
C VAL A 24 18.06 1.27 10.44
N SER A 25 18.15 1.16 9.12
CA SER A 25 19.09 0.30 8.41
C SER A 25 20.54 0.72 8.67
N LEU A 26 20.82 2.02 8.76
CA LEU A 26 22.15 2.56 9.05
C LEU A 26 22.55 2.31 10.52
N LEU A 27 21.61 2.43 11.45
CA LEU A 27 21.81 2.11 12.87
C LEU A 27 22.07 0.61 13.12
N LEU A 28 21.38 -0.26 12.39
CA LEU A 28 21.50 -1.71 12.52
C LEU A 28 22.57 -2.32 11.59
N MET A 29 23.20 -1.50 10.73
CA MET A 29 24.16 -1.90 9.69
C MET A 29 23.66 -3.01 8.74
N ASP A 30 22.34 -3.14 8.57
CA ASP A 30 21.72 -4.19 7.77
C ASP A 30 20.87 -3.61 6.65
N ILE A 31 21.29 -3.85 5.40
CA ILE A 31 20.58 -3.40 4.19
C ILE A 31 19.19 -4.05 4.05
N SER A 32 18.97 -5.16 4.75
CA SER A 32 17.74 -5.97 4.70
C SER A 32 16.48 -5.21 5.11
N TYR A 33 16.62 -4.23 6.00
CA TYR A 33 15.53 -3.37 6.45
C TYR A 33 15.11 -2.38 5.36
N PHE A 34 16.08 -1.85 4.61
CA PHE A 34 15.83 -0.93 3.51
C PHE A 34 15.14 -1.64 2.34
N LEU A 35 15.68 -2.80 1.94
CA LEU A 35 15.11 -3.61 0.86
C LEU A 35 13.71 -4.14 1.17
N GLY A 36 13.45 -4.51 2.43
CA GLY A 36 12.13 -4.99 2.83
C GLY A 36 11.03 -3.93 2.73
N ILE A 37 11.31 -2.67 3.07
CA ILE A 37 10.35 -1.57 2.86
C ILE A 37 10.03 -1.39 1.37
N ILE A 38 11.04 -1.45 0.50
CA ILE A 38 10.84 -1.28 -0.95
C ILE A 38 9.95 -2.38 -1.51
N VAL A 39 10.26 -3.65 -1.19
CA VAL A 39 9.48 -4.79 -1.63
C VAL A 39 8.05 -4.72 -1.09
N GLY A 40 7.90 -4.39 0.20
CA GLY A 40 6.61 -4.17 0.82
C GLY A 40 5.78 -3.12 0.08
N TYR A 41 6.39 -1.97 -0.23
CA TYR A 41 5.69 -0.89 -0.91
C TYR A 41 5.26 -1.25 -2.34
N ILE A 42 6.12 -1.91 -3.12
CA ILE A 42 5.78 -2.34 -4.50
C ILE A 42 4.57 -3.28 -4.48
N VAL A 43 4.57 -4.26 -3.59
CA VAL A 43 3.44 -5.18 -3.43
C VAL A 43 2.18 -4.43 -3.00
N SER A 44 2.31 -3.47 -2.07
CA SER A 44 1.19 -2.63 -1.63
C SER A 44 0.59 -1.80 -2.76
N LEU A 45 1.41 -1.27 -3.67
CA LEU A 45 0.96 -0.54 -4.87
C LEU A 45 0.16 -1.43 -5.83
N ILE A 46 0.64 -2.65 -6.09
CA ILE A 46 -0.08 -3.61 -6.96
C ILE A 46 -1.45 -3.93 -6.35
N ILE A 47 -1.50 -4.16 -5.05
CA ILE A 47 -2.74 -4.47 -4.34
C ILE A 47 -3.68 -3.27 -4.34
N PHE A 48 -3.14 -2.05 -4.24
CA PHE A 48 -3.94 -0.84 -4.33
C PHE A 48 -4.65 -0.71 -5.68
N GLN A 49 -3.97 -1.00 -6.79
CA GLN A 49 -4.60 -1.01 -8.11
C GLN A 49 -5.74 -2.05 -8.20
N ILE A 50 -5.55 -3.24 -7.59
CA ILE A 50 -6.59 -4.26 -7.52
C ILE A 50 -7.79 -3.76 -6.68
N ILE A 51 -7.54 -3.04 -5.59
CA ILE A 51 -8.60 -2.46 -4.75
C ILE A 51 -9.41 -1.39 -5.50
N ILE A 52 -8.77 -0.53 -6.29
CA ILE A 52 -9.47 0.47 -7.12
C ILE A 52 -10.38 -0.26 -8.12
N LYS A 53 -9.84 -1.21 -8.89
CA LYS A 53 -10.62 -2.00 -9.86
C LYS A 53 -11.79 -2.73 -9.19
N MET A 54 -11.57 -3.31 -8.02
CA MET A 54 -12.67 -3.94 -7.26
C MET A 54 -13.75 -2.94 -6.87
N SER A 55 -13.36 -1.73 -6.45
CA SER A 55 -14.32 -0.68 -6.06
C SER A 55 -15.18 -0.24 -7.25
N ASP A 56 -14.58 -0.06 -8.42
CA ASP A 56 -15.30 0.29 -9.65
C ASP A 56 -16.30 -0.79 -10.06
N LEU A 57 -15.90 -2.06 -9.96
CA LEU A 57 -16.74 -3.21 -10.29
C LEU A 57 -17.92 -3.38 -9.33
N ILE A 58 -17.72 -3.03 -8.05
CA ILE A 58 -18.79 -3.01 -7.04
C ILE A 58 -19.77 -1.87 -7.34
N LEU A 59 -19.29 -0.70 -7.78
CA LEU A 59 -20.15 0.43 -8.16
C LEU A 59 -20.96 0.16 -9.43
N ALA A 60 -20.40 -0.59 -10.38
CA ALA A 60 -21.04 -0.95 -11.66
C ALA A 60 -22.04 -2.13 -11.57
N ILE A 61 -22.69 -2.30 -10.41
CA ILE A 61 -23.53 -3.45 -9.98
C ILE A 61 -24.21 -4.17 -11.16
N SER A 62 -23.62 -5.30 -11.58
CA SER A 62 -24.22 -6.25 -12.50
C SER A 62 -23.89 -7.68 -12.04
N SER A 63 -24.74 -8.66 -12.35
CA SER A 63 -24.59 -10.04 -11.85
C SER A 63 -23.21 -10.64 -12.16
N ASN A 64 -22.60 -10.29 -13.30
CA ASN A 64 -21.30 -10.80 -13.72
C ASN A 64 -20.11 -10.12 -13.01
N THR A 65 -20.28 -8.91 -12.43
CA THR A 65 -19.18 -8.21 -11.75
C THR A 65 -18.89 -8.78 -10.36
N ILE A 66 -19.88 -9.40 -9.70
CA ILE A 66 -19.73 -10.00 -8.36
C ILE A 66 -18.69 -11.15 -8.37
N SER A 67 -18.77 -12.05 -9.36
CA SER A 67 -17.81 -13.15 -9.50
C SER A 67 -16.38 -12.63 -9.70
N LEU A 68 -16.23 -11.56 -10.50
CA LEU A 68 -14.94 -10.94 -10.78
C LEU A 68 -14.34 -10.26 -9.54
N VAL A 69 -15.16 -9.63 -8.71
CA VAL A 69 -14.74 -9.05 -7.41
C VAL A 69 -14.22 -10.13 -6.47
N ILE A 70 -14.88 -11.29 -6.41
CA ILE A 70 -14.42 -12.43 -5.58
C ILE A 70 -13.05 -12.93 -6.06
N ILE A 71 -12.87 -13.09 -7.38
CA ILE A 71 -11.58 -13.50 -7.95
C ILE A 71 -10.49 -12.48 -7.59
N LEU A 72 -10.73 -11.18 -7.82
CA LEU A 72 -9.77 -10.12 -7.48
C LEU A 72 -9.44 -10.08 -5.99
N PHE A 73 -10.40 -10.38 -5.12
CA PHE A 73 -10.18 -10.49 -3.68
C PHE A 73 -9.23 -11.65 -3.33
N LEU A 74 -9.43 -12.83 -3.92
CA LEU A 74 -8.51 -13.97 -3.75
C LEU A 74 -7.12 -13.64 -4.32
N THR A 75 -7.05 -13.04 -5.52
CA THR A 75 -5.79 -12.64 -6.13
C THR A 75 -5.00 -11.67 -5.24
N LYS A 76 -5.67 -10.69 -4.63
CA LYS A 76 -5.06 -9.78 -3.65
C LYS A 76 -4.44 -10.54 -2.47
N LEU A 77 -5.14 -11.53 -1.91
CA LEU A 77 -4.62 -12.32 -0.79
C LEU A 77 -3.39 -13.14 -1.19
N LEU A 78 -3.41 -13.74 -2.38
CA LEU A 78 -2.25 -14.46 -2.92
C LEU A 78 -1.05 -13.54 -3.09
N ILE A 79 -1.25 -12.32 -3.61
CA ILE A 79 -0.16 -11.35 -3.79
C ILE A 79 0.45 -10.93 -2.44
N TYR A 80 -0.37 -10.71 -1.40
CA TYR A 80 0.15 -10.48 -0.04
C TYR A 80 1.00 -11.65 0.45
N GLY A 81 0.51 -12.89 0.25
CA GLY A 81 1.23 -14.10 0.62
C GLY A 81 2.55 -14.26 -0.14
N LEU A 82 2.58 -13.97 -1.44
CA LEU A 82 3.78 -14.02 -2.26
C LEU A 82 4.85 -13.03 -1.79
N GLY A 83 4.47 -11.80 -1.44
CA GLY A 83 5.45 -10.84 -0.94
C GLY A 83 6.05 -11.23 0.41
N PHE A 84 5.29 -11.90 1.29
CA PHE A 84 5.85 -12.50 2.52
C PHE A 84 6.72 -13.73 2.23
N PHE A 85 6.31 -14.57 1.28
CA PHE A 85 7.09 -15.73 0.88
C PHE A 85 8.48 -15.33 0.35
N ILE A 86 8.55 -14.26 -0.46
CA ILE A 86 9.81 -13.66 -0.92
C ILE A 86 10.62 -13.16 0.27
N ALA A 87 9.99 -12.49 1.24
CA ALA A 87 10.66 -11.98 2.43
C ALA A 87 11.25 -13.09 3.32
N ILE A 88 10.63 -14.28 3.36
CA ILE A 88 11.14 -15.42 4.13
C ILE A 88 12.29 -16.12 3.40
N LYS A 89 12.23 -16.20 2.07
CA LYS A 89 13.23 -16.92 1.27
C LYS A 89 14.51 -16.13 1.03
N VAL A 90 14.43 -14.80 1.01
CA VAL A 90 15.58 -13.93 0.69
C VAL A 90 16.18 -13.40 1.99
N SER A 91 17.41 -13.81 2.30
CA SER A 91 18.13 -13.42 3.52
C SER A 91 18.40 -11.91 3.63
N TRP A 92 18.41 -11.20 2.50
CA TRP A 92 18.58 -9.75 2.44
C TRP A 92 17.26 -8.97 2.48
N ILE A 93 16.16 -9.60 2.89
CA ILE A 93 14.86 -8.94 3.01
C ILE A 93 14.29 -9.23 4.40
N ASN A 94 14.04 -8.20 5.18
CA ASN A 94 13.43 -8.39 6.50
C ASN A 94 11.90 -8.40 6.42
N ILE A 95 11.28 -9.47 6.92
CA ILE A 95 9.83 -9.67 6.94
C ILE A 95 9.06 -8.56 7.67
N ILE A 96 9.61 -8.03 8.76
CA ILE A 96 9.00 -6.96 9.55
C ILE A 96 8.91 -5.69 8.71
N THR A 97 9.96 -5.37 7.95
CA THR A 97 9.96 -4.20 7.08
C THR A 97 9.08 -4.36 5.84
N VAL A 98 8.93 -5.57 5.32
CA VAL A 98 7.94 -5.87 4.26
C VAL A 98 6.53 -5.68 4.79
N PHE A 99 6.25 -6.18 6.00
CA PHE A 99 4.97 -5.97 6.67
C PHE A 99 4.67 -4.47 6.84
N LEU A 100 5.63 -3.69 7.35
CA LEU A 100 5.47 -2.23 7.49
C LEU A 100 5.25 -1.54 6.14
N GLY A 101 5.97 -1.97 5.10
CA GLY A 101 5.80 -1.48 3.72
C GLY A 101 4.37 -1.65 3.20
N TYR A 102 3.65 -2.70 3.61
CA TYR A 102 2.26 -2.91 3.24
C TYR A 102 1.31 -1.85 3.79
N PHE A 103 1.61 -1.26 4.95
CA PHE A 103 0.75 -0.25 5.58
C PHE A 103 0.89 1.15 4.97
N ILE A 104 1.97 1.43 4.23
CA ILE A 104 2.26 2.77 3.69
C ILE A 104 1.09 3.32 2.87
N ILE A 105 0.53 2.52 1.96
CA ILE A 105 -0.64 2.93 1.15
C ILE A 105 -1.87 3.18 2.03
N LYS A 106 -2.14 2.31 3.02
CA LYS A 106 -3.30 2.46 3.92
C LYS A 106 -3.20 3.73 4.75
N ILE A 107 -2.02 4.01 5.29
CA ILE A 107 -1.73 5.24 6.03
C ILE A 107 -1.90 6.46 5.12
N THR A 108 -1.40 6.40 3.89
CA THR A 108 -1.57 7.48 2.89
C THR A 108 -3.04 7.80 2.68
N ILE A 109 -3.86 6.78 2.40
CA ILE A 109 -5.31 6.95 2.18
C ILE A 109 -5.98 7.57 3.42
N TYR A 110 -5.61 7.12 4.61
CA TYR A 110 -6.18 7.64 5.86
C TYR A 110 -5.83 9.12 6.08
N ILE A 111 -4.56 9.49 5.85
CA ILE A 111 -4.09 10.87 5.96
C ILE A 111 -4.77 11.77 4.92
N ASP A 112 -4.83 11.33 3.66
CA ASP A 112 -5.46 12.11 2.58
C ASP A 112 -6.96 12.31 2.84
N THR A 113 -7.65 11.27 3.31
CA THR A 113 -9.07 11.35 3.68
C THR A 113 -9.28 12.32 4.84
N TYR A 114 -8.44 12.26 5.87
CA TYR A 114 -8.51 13.17 7.02
C TYR A 114 -8.27 14.63 6.61
N ARG A 115 -7.28 14.88 5.73
CA ARG A 115 -7.00 16.22 5.21
C ARG A 115 -8.17 16.77 4.39
N GLN A 116 -8.80 15.93 3.59
CA GLN A 116 -9.94 16.33 2.77
C GLN A 116 -11.16 16.70 3.63
N ASP A 117 -11.50 15.90 4.64
CA ASP A 117 -12.59 16.19 5.59
C ASP A 117 -12.36 17.51 6.36
N ARG A 118 -11.10 17.81 6.71
CA ARG A 118 -10.74 19.10 7.33
C ARG A 118 -10.95 20.29 6.39
N LEU A 119 -10.56 20.17 5.13
CA LEU A 119 -10.72 21.24 4.14
C LEU A 119 -12.21 21.52 3.85
N ASP A 120 -13.03 20.48 3.75
CA ASP A 120 -14.47 20.62 3.53
C ASP A 120 -15.16 21.34 4.69
N LYS A 121 -14.73 21.10 5.94
CA LYS A 121 -15.23 21.82 7.12
C LYS A 121 -14.83 23.30 7.19
N ILE A 122 -13.68 23.66 6.62
CA ILE A 122 -13.23 25.07 6.56
C ILE A 122 -13.96 25.82 5.45
N LYS A 123 -14.30 25.16 4.34
CA LYS A 123 -15.00 25.78 3.21
C LYS A 123 -16.49 26.02 3.46
N ASN A 124 -17.10 25.23 4.35
CA ASN A 124 -18.52 25.31 4.70
C ASN A 124 -18.79 26.16 5.97
N ASN A 125 -17.76 26.85 6.51
CA ASN A 125 -17.86 27.86 7.56
C ASN A 125 -17.47 29.23 6.97
#